data_AF-A0A7C1AAB0-F1
#
_entry.id   AF-A0A7C1AAB0-F1
#
_cell.length_a   1.000
_cell.length_b   1.000
_cell.length_c   1.000
_cell.angle_alpha   90.00
_cell.angle_beta   90.00
_cell.angle_gamma   90.00
#
_symmetry.space_group_name_H-M   'P 1'
#
loop_
_entity.id
_entity.type
_entity.pdbx_description
1 polymer ?
#
loop_
_entity_poly.entity_id
_entity_poly.type
_entity_poly.pdbx_seq_one_letter_code
_entity_poly.pdbx_strand_id
1 'polypeptide(L)' 'MISAGEASGELYGALLSREIKKIWPDADIMGIGGSRMKKEGVRLIASTSSAIGITEVIMHL' A
#
# COMPACT_ATOMS: atom_id res chain seq x y z
N MET A 1 9.20 -5.44 -3.30
CA MET A 1 8.24 -5.50 -2.17
C MET A 1 7.86 -4.08 -1.79
N ILE A 2 6.57 -3.78 -1.56
CA ILE A 2 6.07 -2.47 -1.13
C ILE A 2 5.55 -2.58 0.31
N SER A 3 5.93 -1.68 1.21
CA SER A 3 5.44 -1.66 2.59
C SER A 3 4.80 -0.31 2.90
N ALA A 4 3.54 -0.31 3.31
CA ALA A 4 2.77 0.88 3.64
C ALA A 4 2.09 0.72 5.00
N GLY A 5 2.55 1.49 6.00
CA GLY A 5 2.01 1.49 7.36
C GLY A 5 0.67 2.22 7.52
N GLU A 6 0.34 3.12 6.59
CA GLU A 6 -0.77 4.06 6.70
C GLU A 6 -1.51 4.23 5.37
N ALA A 7 -2.69 4.85 5.40
CA ALA A 7 -3.53 5.07 4.22
C ALA A 7 -2.86 5.94 3.13
N SER A 8 -2.00 6.88 3.52
CA SER A 8 -1.19 7.69 2.61
C SER A 8 -0.16 6.82 1.88
N GLY A 9 0.61 6.01 2.61
CA GLY A 9 1.54 5.03 2.06
C GLY A 9 0.84 4.02 1.15
N GLU A 10 -0.39 3.61 1.48
CA GLU A 10 -1.18 2.69 0.67
C GLU A 10 -1.55 3.30 -0.68
N LEU A 11 -1.89 4.60 -0.72
CA LEU A 11 -2.13 5.33 -1.95
C LEU A 11 -0.89 5.32 -2.85
N TYR A 12 0.26 5.70 -2.31
CA TYR A 12 1.50 5.77 -3.08
C TYR A 12 1.97 4.37 -3.50
N GLY A 13 1.82 3.36 -2.65
CA GLY A 13 2.13 1.97 -2.98
C GLY A 13 1.28 1.44 -4.13
N ALA A 14 0.00 1.80 -4.17
CA ALA A 14 -0.90 1.46 -5.26
C ALA A 14 -0.47 2.15 -6.57
N LEU A 15 -0.22 3.47 -6.54
CA LEU A 15 0.23 4.24 -7.70
C LEU A 15 1.57 3.71 -8.25
N LEU A 16 2.51 3.40 -7.37
CA LEU A 16 3.80 2.81 -7.74
C LEU A 16 3.62 1.45 -8.42
N SER A 17 2.81 0.57 -7.85
CA SER A 17 2.50 -0.75 -8.44
C SER A 17 1.94 -0.61 -9.85
N ARG A 18 1.02 0.35 -10.05
CA ARG A 18 0.40 0.64 -11.34
C ARG A 18 1.45 1.08 -12.38
N GLU A 19 2.31 2.03 -12.04
CA GLU A 19 3.33 2.51 -13.00
C GLU A 19 4.38 1.43 -13.29
N ILE A 20 4.76 0.61 -12.32
CA ILE A 20 5.63 -0.57 -12.55
C ILE A 20 4.97 -1.52 -13.55
N LYS A 21 3.70 -1.86 -13.36
CA LYS A 21 2.98 -2.79 -14.23
C LYS A 21 2.75 -2.26 -15.65
N LYS A 22 2.79 -0.95 -15.88
CA LYS A 22 2.80 -0.39 -17.24
C LYS A 22 4.09 -0.69 -17.99
N ILE A 23 5.22 -0.71 -17.28
CA ILE A 23 6.56 -0.94 -17.87
C ILE A 23 6.84 -2.45 -17.92
N TRP A 24 6.42 -3.18 -16.89
CA TRP A 24 6.60 -4.62 -16.76
C TRP A 24 5.29 -5.28 -16.28
N PRO A 25 4.41 -5.67 -17.23
CA PRO A 25 3.09 -6.24 -16.90
C PRO A 25 3.15 -7.47 -15.99
N ASP A 26 4.12 -8.34 -16.23
CA ASP A 26 4.33 -9.60 -15.50
C ASP A 26 5.08 -9.43 -14.18
N ALA A 27 5.38 -8.19 -13.76
CA ALA A 27 6.04 -7.95 -12.49
C ALA A 27 5.22 -8.55 -11.34
N ASP A 28 5.88 -9.40 -10.56
CA ASP A 28 5.32 -9.94 -9.32
C ASP A 28 5.62 -9.00 -8.15
N ILE A 29 4.59 -8.27 -7.71
CA ILE A 29 4.72 -7.25 -6.67
C ILE A 29 4.03 -7.78 -5.42
N MET A 30 4.80 -7.99 -4.35
CA MET A 30 4.28 -8.34 -3.03
C MET A 30 4.42 -7.19 -2.04
N GLY A 31 3.60 -7.16 -0.99
CA GLY A 31 3.67 -6.08 -0.01
C GLY A 31 2.82 -6.19 1.25
N ILE A 32 3.04 -5.24 2.14
CA ILE A 32 2.25 -5.00 3.35
C ILE A 32 1.46 -3.71 3.11
N GLY A 33 0.14 -3.75 3.26
CA GLY A 33 -0.70 -2.59 2.97
C GLY A 33 -2.18 -2.94 2.93
N GLY A 34 -2.96 -2.16 2.16
CA GLY A 34 -4.42 -2.24 2.15
C GLY A 34 -5.04 -2.50 0.77
N SER A 35 -6.35 -2.26 0.72
CA SER A 35 -7.21 -2.56 -0.43
C SER A 35 -6.79 -1.89 -1.75
N ARG A 36 -6.28 -0.66 -1.72
CA ARG A 36 -5.80 0.09 -2.90
C ARG A 36 -4.60 -0.60 -3.53
N MET A 37 -3.63 -1.05 -2.72
CA MET A 37 -2.48 -1.80 -3.21
C MET A 37 -2.92 -3.14 -3.82
N LYS A 38 -3.84 -3.86 -3.17
CA LYS A 38 -4.41 -5.10 -3.71
C LYS A 38 -5.09 -4.89 -5.07
N LYS A 39 -5.83 -3.79 -5.24
CA LYS A 39 -6.52 -3.44 -6.49
C LYS A 39 -5.53 -3.18 -7.65
N GLU A 40 -4.36 -2.62 -7.36
CA GLU A 40 -3.31 -2.36 -8.35
C GLU A 40 -2.35 -3.56 -8.54
N GLY A 41 -2.79 -4.76 -8.15
CA GLY A 41 -2.08 -6.01 -8.43
C GLY A 41 -0.93 -6.33 -7.48
N VAL A 42 -0.88 -5.71 -6.29
CA VAL A 42 0.04 -6.12 -5.23
C VAL A 42 -0.51 -7.35 -4.50
N ARG A 43 0.25 -8.44 -4.44
CA ARG A 43 -0.01 -9.58 -3.57
C ARG A 43 0.29 -9.20 -2.12
N LEU A 44 -0.77 -9.02 -1.32
CA LEU A 44 -0.61 -8.72 0.09
C LEU A 44 -0.12 -9.94 0.87
N ILE A 45 0.99 -9.78 1.59
CA ILE A 45 1.52 -10.78 2.53
C ILE A 45 1.14 -10.46 3.99
N ALA A 46 0.73 -9.20 4.25
CA ALA A 46 0.08 -8.78 5.49
C ALA A 46 -0.79 -7.53 5.22
N SER A 47 -1.85 -7.35 6.00
CA SER A 47 -2.72 -6.17 5.93
C SER A 47 -2.34 -5.14 6.99
N THR A 48 -2.35 -3.85 6.64
CA THR A 48 -2.31 -2.78 7.65
C THR A 48 -3.71 -2.45 8.13
N SER A 49 -3.96 -2.68 9.43
CA SER A 49 -5.18 -2.23 10.08
C SER A 49 -5.19 -0.70 10.06
N SER A 50 -6.14 -0.11 9.34
CA SER A 50 -6.23 1.33 9.02
C SER A 50 -6.41 2.27 10.23
N ALA A 51 -6.29 1.77 11.47
CA ALA A 51 -6.61 2.49 12.70
C ALA A 51 -5.47 3.37 13.23
N ILE A 52 -4.23 3.20 12.74
CA ILE A 52 -3.05 3.85 13.35
C ILE A 52 -2.86 5.29 12.83
N GLY A 53 -2.98 5.53 11.52
CA GLY A 53 -2.62 6.84 10.95
C GLY A 53 -3.48 8.06 11.38
N ILE A 54 -4.76 7.87 11.72
CA ILE A 54 -5.61 8.98 12.23
C ILE A 54 -5.42 9.14 13.74
N THR A 55 -5.23 8.04 14.48
CA THR A 55 -5.06 8.08 15.93
C THR A 55 -3.73 8.68 16.33
N GLU A 56 -2.65 8.46 15.57
CA GLU A 56 -1.35 9.09 15.80
C GLU A 56 -1.42 10.62 15.69
N VAL A 57 -2.13 11.13 14.68
CA VAL A 57 -2.29 12.58 14.44
C VAL A 57 -3.12 13.25 15.54
N ILE A 58 -4.16 12.57 16.04
CA ILE A 58 -4.98 13.09 17.14
C ILE A 58 -4.24 12.99 18.48
N MET A 59 -3.43 11.94 18.71
CA MET A 59 -2.67 11.79 19.96
C MET A 59 -1.44 12.70 20.06
N HIS A 60 -0.93 13.23 18.95
CA HIS A 60 0.18 14.18 18.92
C HIS A 60 -0.25 15.66 18.76
N LEU A 61 -1.54 15.96 18.98
CA LEU A 61 -2.09 17.32 19.17
C LEU A 61 -2.33 17.59 20.66
#